data_AF-A0A4S2EYX9-F1
#
_entry.id   AF-A0A4S2EYX9-F1
#
_cell.length_a   1.000
_cell.length_b   1.000
_cell.length_c   1.000
_cell.angle_alpha   90.00
_cell.angle_beta   90.00
_cell.angle_gamma   90.00
#
_symmetry.space_group_name_H-M   'P 1'
#
loop_
_entity.id
_entity.type
_entity.pdbx_description
1 polymer ?
#
loop_
_entity_poly.entity_id
_entity_poly.type
_entity_poly.pdbx_seq_one_letter_code
_entity_poly.pdbx_strand_id
1 'polypeptide(L)' 'MRQGRKYSTAQPNHPRVHKVTFMLNEEEHKAVKRYLSKYKIENKSRWYRETILSHILKTLEEDYPTLFNENEMRR' A
#
# COMPACT_ATOMS: atom_id res chain seq x y z
N MET A 1 -1.25 -7.35 -22.26
CA MET A 1 -2.37 -6.53 -21.74
C MET A 1 -2.02 -6.07 -20.33
N ARG A 2 -1.86 -4.75 -20.09
CA ARG A 2 -1.65 -4.25 -18.72
C ARG A 2 -2.97 -4.38 -17.98
N GLN A 3 -3.08 -5.34 -17.06
CA GLN A 3 -4.23 -5.43 -16.17
C GLN A 3 -4.38 -4.08 -15.46
N GLY A 4 -5.50 -3.37 -15.71
CA GLY A 4 -5.80 -2.15 -14.99
C GLY A 4 -5.80 -2.45 -13.50
N ARG A 5 -5.04 -1.69 -12.71
CA ARG A 5 -4.98 -1.89 -11.25
C ARG A 5 -6.40 -1.74 -10.70
N LYS A 6 -7.00 -2.86 -10.29
CA LYS A 6 -8.29 -2.86 -9.60
C LYS A 6 -8.08 -2.23 -8.23
N TYR A 7 -8.75 -1.11 -8.05
CA TYR A 7 -8.68 -0.29 -6.86
C TYR A 7 -9.52 -0.88 -5.74
N SER A 8 -9.07 -0.75 -4.48
CA SER A 8 -9.86 -1.19 -3.32
C SER A 8 -11.15 -0.37 -3.24
N THR A 9 -12.29 -1.00 -3.51
CA THR A 9 -13.59 -0.33 -3.47
C THR A 9 -13.99 -0.05 -2.02
N ALA A 10 -14.62 1.10 -1.78
CA ALA A 10 -15.21 1.37 -0.48
C ALA A 10 -16.39 0.41 -0.28
N GLN A 11 -16.33 -0.41 0.76
CA GLN A 11 -17.42 -1.31 1.10
C GLN A 11 -18.42 -0.56 1.99
N PRO A 12 -19.71 -0.45 1.61
CA PRO A 12 -20.71 0.31 2.37
C PRO A 12 -20.82 -0.14 3.83
N ASN A 13 -20.63 -1.45 4.07
CA ASN A 13 -20.79 -2.06 5.39
C ASN A 13 -19.52 -2.05 6.24
N HIS A 14 -18.40 -1.51 5.72
CA HIS A 14 -17.12 -1.42 6.45
C HIS A 14 -16.57 0.01 6.38
N PRO A 15 -17.16 0.95 7.12
CA PRO A 15 -16.70 2.33 7.14
C PRO A 15 -15.30 2.44 7.75
N ARG A 16 -14.51 3.38 7.23
CA ARG A 16 -13.15 3.67 7.72
C ARG A 16 -13.25 4.62 8.91
N VAL A 17 -13.26 4.06 10.12
CA VAL A 17 -13.51 4.83 11.36
C VAL A 17 -12.24 5.30 12.08
N HIS A 18 -11.10 4.65 11.87
CA HIS A 18 -9.85 5.00 12.54
C HIS A 18 -9.09 6.10 11.79
N LYS A 19 -8.81 7.21 12.49
CA LYS A 19 -8.03 8.33 11.95
C LYS A 19 -6.54 8.04 12.09
N VAL A 20 -5.80 8.22 10.99
CA VAL A 20 -4.34 8.16 10.96
C VAL A 20 -3.83 9.50 10.44
N THR A 21 -2.92 10.13 11.19
CA THR A 21 -2.26 11.39 10.82
C THR A 21 -0.77 11.26 11.06
N PHE A 22 0.03 11.68 10.11
CA PHE A 22 1.49 11.76 10.22
C PHE A 22 1.95 13.11 9.69
N MET A 23 3.07 13.58 10.22
CA MET A 23 3.75 14.77 9.74
C MET A 23 4.91 14.33 8.86
N LEU A 24 5.15 15.07 7.78
CA LEU A 24 6.30 14.87 6.89
C LEU A 24 7.17 16.10 6.97
N ASN A 25 8.48 15.92 6.82
CA ASN A 25 9.38 17.03 6.57
C ASN A 25 9.21 17.58 5.13
N GLU A 26 9.85 18.71 4.84
CA GLU A 26 9.71 19.38 3.53
C GLU A 26 10.20 18.50 2.36
N GLU A 27 11.31 17.77 2.56
CA GLU A 27 11.90 16.91 1.53
C GLU A 27 11.03 15.68 1.22
N GLU A 28 10.54 15.01 2.26
CA GLU A 28 9.60 13.89 2.19
C GLU A 28 8.30 14.32 1.50
N HIS A 29 7.74 15.46 1.90
CA HIS A 29 6.53 15.98 1.28
C HIS A 29 6.76 16.31 -0.20
N LYS A 30 7.89 16.93 -0.56
CA LYS A 30 8.25 17.23 -1.95
C LYS A 30 8.43 15.95 -2.78
N ALA A 31 9.08 14.93 -2.22
CA ALA A 31 9.27 13.64 -2.87
C ALA A 31 7.93 12.95 -3.16
N VAL A 32 7.03 12.89 -2.16
CA VAL A 32 5.70 12.29 -2.33
C VAL A 32 4.87 13.08 -3.33
N LYS A 33 4.85 14.41 -3.24
CA LYS A 33 4.12 15.27 -4.18
C LYS A 33 4.60 15.07 -5.62
N ARG A 34 5.91 15.00 -5.85
CA ARG A 34 6.51 14.72 -7.17
C ARG A 34 6.09 13.34 -7.69
N TYR A 35 6.11 12.31 -6.84
CA TYR A 35 5.69 10.97 -7.21
C TYR A 35 4.21 10.94 -7.66
N LEU A 36 3.32 11.49 -6.83
CA LEU A 36 1.89 11.54 -7.11
C LEU A 36 1.59 12.28 -8.42
N SER A 37 2.26 13.41 -8.65
CA SER A 37 2.12 14.19 -9.89
C SER A 37 2.61 13.42 -11.12
N LYS A 38 3.76 12.74 -11.02
CA LYS A 38 4.36 11.98 -12.12
C LYS A 38 3.44 10.86 -12.62
N TYR A 39 2.76 10.18 -11.70
CA TYR A 39 1.86 9.07 -12.01
C TYR A 39 0.38 9.47 -12.11
N LYS A 40 0.07 10.77 -12.06
CA LYS A 40 -1.30 11.32 -12.15
C LYS A 40 -2.23 10.70 -11.10
N ILE A 41 -1.75 10.57 -9.87
CA ILE A 41 -2.51 10.00 -8.76
C ILE A 41 -3.27 11.13 -8.07
N GLU A 42 -4.58 11.16 -8.27
CA GLU A 42 -5.45 12.21 -7.71
C GLU A 42 -5.76 11.98 -6.23
N ASN A 43 -6.05 10.73 -5.86
CA ASN A 43 -6.46 10.38 -4.50
C ASN A 43 -5.25 10.03 -3.62
N LYS A 44 -4.68 11.04 -2.95
CA LYS A 44 -3.52 10.89 -2.07
C LYS A 44 -3.78 9.93 -0.90
N SER A 45 -4.89 10.12 -0.19
CA SER A 45 -5.23 9.32 0.99
C SER A 45 -5.39 7.85 0.67
N ARG A 46 -5.94 7.54 -0.50
CA ARG A 46 -6.04 6.17 -0.99
C ARG A 46 -4.68 5.59 -1.32
N TRP A 47 -3.82 6.35 -2.00
CA TRP A 47 -2.46 5.91 -2.31
C TRP A 47 -1.68 5.58 -1.03
N TYR A 48 -1.67 6.50 -0.04
CA TYR A 48 -1.00 6.23 1.25
C TYR A 48 -1.49 4.94 1.89
N ARG A 49 -2.81 4.74 1.93
CA ARG A 49 -3.39 3.53 2.55
C ARG A 49 -2.98 2.27 1.82
N GLU A 50 -3.06 2.25 0.50
CA GLU A 50 -2.68 1.08 -0.30
C GLU A 50 -1.19 0.79 -0.17
N THR A 51 -0.32 1.81 -0.21
CA THR A 51 1.12 1.63 -0.04
C THR A 51 1.47 1.06 1.33
N ILE A 52 0.90 1.61 2.41
CA ILE A 52 1.15 1.13 3.77
C ILE A 52 0.63 -0.31 3.94
N LEU A 53 -0.61 -0.59 3.51
CA LEU A 53 -1.19 -1.93 3.65
C LEU A 53 -0.44 -2.97 2.82
N SER A 54 -0.08 -2.66 1.58
CA SER A 54 0.70 -3.58 0.75
C SER A 54 2.06 -3.90 1.35
N HIS A 55 2.70 -2.92 1.99
CA HIS A 55 3.97 -3.16 2.68
C HIS A 55 3.76 -4.07 3.91
N ILE A 56 2.80 -3.73 4.79
CA ILE A 56 2.50 -4.52 5.99
C ILE A 56 2.15 -5.96 5.63
N LEU A 57 1.22 -6.17 4.69
CA LEU A 57 0.78 -7.52 4.33
C LEU A 57 1.91 -8.36 3.75
N LYS A 58 2.78 -7.74 2.93
CA LYS A 58 3.95 -8.42 2.39
C LYS A 58 4.92 -8.84 3.50
N THR A 59 5.23 -7.94 4.43
CA THR A 59 6.10 -8.26 5.57
C THR A 59 5.49 -9.34 6.46
N LEU A 60 4.19 -9.28 6.74
CA LEU A 60 3.49 -10.31 7.53
C LEU A 60 3.48 -11.67 6.84
N GLU A 61 3.41 -11.72 5.51
CA GLU A 61 3.50 -12.95 4.72
C GLU A 61 4.92 -13.53 4.77
N GLU A 62 5.95 -12.69 4.66
CA GLU A 62 7.36 -13.09 4.76
C GLU A 62 7.72 -13.61 6.17
N ASP A 63 7.18 -12.98 7.23
CA ASP A 63 7.42 -13.36 8.62
C ASP A 63 6.54 -14.53 9.10
N TYR A 64 5.56 -14.96 8.29
CA TYR A 64 4.68 -16.05 8.67
C TYR A 64 5.47 -17.37 8.70
N PRO A 65 5.54 -18.07 9.84
CA PRO A 65 6.34 -19.29 9.94
C PRO A 65 5.73 -20.38 9.07
N THR A 66 6.31 -20.59 7.89
CA THR A 66 5.95 -21.67 6.99
C THR A 66 6.80 -22.90 7.27
N LEU A 67 6.22 -24.10 7.07
CA LEU A 67 6.93 -25.37 7.27
C LEU A 67 8.15 -25.55 6.36
N PHE A 68 8.15 -24.86 5.22
CA PHE A 68 9.21 -24.87 4.22
C PHE A 68 9.51 -23.43 3.84
N ASN A 69 10.77 -23.13 3.51
CA ASN A 69 11.10 -21.82 2.95
C ASN A 69 10.64 -21.75 1.48
N GLU A 70 10.41 -20.55 0.93
CA GLU A 70 9.98 -20.39 -0.48
C GLU A 70 10.87 -21.16 -1.48
N ASN A 71 12.17 -21.25 -1.17
CA ASN A 71 13.17 -21.97 -1.97
C ASN A 71 13.00 -23.49 -1.92
N GLU A 72 12.42 -24.04 -0.86
CA GLU A 72 12.13 -25.48 -0.71
C GLU A 72 10.80 -25.86 -1.36
N MET A 73 9.82 -24.94 -1.40
CA MET A 73 8.51 -25.19 -2.03
C MET A 73 8.52 -25.15 -3.57
N ARG A 74 9.50 -24.47 -4.19
CA ARG A 74 9.59 -24.31 -5.66
C ARG A 74 10.41 -25.40 -6.38
N ARG A 75 10.84 -26.44 -5.66
CA ARG A 75 11.73 -27.47 -6.17
C ARG A 75 11.00 -28.74 -6.59
#